data_AF-A0A526QV28-F1
#
_entry.id   AF-A0A526QV28-F1
#
_cell.length_a   1.000
_cell.length_b   1.000
_cell.length_c   1.000
_cell.angle_alpha   90.00
_cell.angle_beta   90.00
_cell.angle_gamma   90.00
#
_symmetry.space_group_name_H-M   'P 1'
#
loop_
_entity.id
_entity.type
_entity.pdbx_description
1 polymer ?
#
loop_
_entity_poly.entity_id
_entity_poly.type
_entity_poly.pdbx_seq_one_letter_code
_entity_poly.pdbx_strand_id
1 'polypeptide(L)'
;LDILSRFTVSTRLAEHDNSPRYTKMRAYDGESLKEIDPKAKSVQEYRDAAGVDEGMTGVSTRFAFKILSQTFNYDTKEVAADPVHLMYILEEAIKREQFPKQTEAAYLEFTKSELATRYAEFIGHEIQKAYLESYSEYGQNLFDRYIAYADAWIEDQDYKDPDTGQILNREVLDNELSQIEKPAGIANPKDFRNEVVKFTLRARARNHGRNPSWTSYEKLREVIEKRMFGQVEDLLPVISFGSKQDSVTEKRHNEFVQRMVERGYT
;
A
#
# COMPACT_ATOMS: atom_id res chain seq x y z
N LEU A 1 -0.39 -19.75 5.39
CA LEU A 1 -1.21 -18.58 5.00
C LEU A 1 -1.52 -17.77 6.25
N ASP A 2 -0.94 -16.58 6.36
CA ASP A 2 -1.07 -15.71 7.53
C ASP A 2 -2.52 -15.22 7.75
N ILE A 3 -3.29 -15.00 6.67
CA ILE A 3 -4.70 -14.60 6.77
C ILE A 3 -5.55 -15.64 7.49
N LEU A 4 -5.36 -16.92 7.17
CA LEU A 4 -6.12 -18.00 7.81
C LEU A 4 -5.75 -18.14 9.29
N SER A 5 -4.46 -18.04 9.64
CA SER A 5 -4.04 -18.06 11.04
C SER A 5 -4.66 -16.90 11.81
N ARG A 6 -4.60 -15.67 11.28
CA ARG A 6 -5.22 -14.48 11.90
C ARG A 6 -6.72 -14.66 12.12
N PHE A 7 -7.45 -15.18 11.13
CA PHE A 7 -8.87 -15.51 11.31
C PHE A 7 -9.07 -16.51 12.45
N THR A 8 -8.39 -17.65 12.38
CA THR A 8 -8.58 -18.74 13.34
C THR A 8 -8.25 -18.33 14.77
N VAL A 9 -7.16 -17.57 14.98
CA VAL A 9 -6.77 -17.03 16.28
C VAL A 9 -7.79 -16.00 16.74
N SER A 10 -8.18 -15.03 15.90
CA SER A 10 -9.17 -14.00 16.25
C SER A 10 -10.52 -14.57 16.70
N THR A 11 -10.94 -15.71 16.14
CA THR A 11 -12.17 -16.39 16.58
C THR A 11 -12.09 -16.97 17.99
N ARG A 12 -10.88 -17.17 18.50
CA ARG A 12 -10.58 -17.78 19.81
C ARG A 12 -10.20 -16.77 20.88
N LEU A 13 -9.96 -15.52 20.50
CA LEU A 13 -9.69 -14.42 21.43
C LEU A 13 -10.98 -13.90 22.04
N ALA A 14 -10.95 -13.66 23.35
CA ALA A 14 -12.04 -12.99 24.04
C ALA A 14 -12.10 -11.50 23.63
N GLU A 15 -13.31 -10.97 23.49
CA GLU A 15 -13.52 -9.54 23.25
C GLU A 15 -12.99 -8.70 24.42
N HIS A 16 -12.58 -7.47 24.10
CA HIS A 16 -12.07 -6.53 25.08
C HIS A 16 -12.69 -5.16 24.79
N ASP A 17 -13.35 -4.56 25.79
CA ASP A 17 -14.17 -3.36 25.63
C ASP A 17 -13.41 -2.17 25.01
N ASN A 18 -12.12 -2.05 25.32
CA ASN A 18 -11.30 -0.90 24.93
C ASN A 18 -10.20 -1.24 23.91
N SER A 19 -10.21 -2.43 23.32
CA SER A 19 -9.14 -2.80 22.38
C SER A 19 -9.62 -3.70 21.25
N PRO A 20 -9.35 -3.34 19.98
CA PRO A 20 -9.64 -4.20 18.84
C PRO A 20 -8.96 -5.57 18.98
N ARG A 21 -9.62 -6.64 18.50
CA ARG A 21 -9.08 -8.00 18.51
C ARG A 21 -7.73 -8.09 17.81
N TYR A 22 -7.53 -7.32 16.74
CA TYR A 22 -6.27 -7.27 16.01
C TYR A 22 -5.11 -6.70 16.84
N THR A 23 -5.33 -5.61 17.59
CA THR A 23 -4.34 -5.04 18.52
C THR A 23 -3.96 -6.07 19.58
N LYS A 24 -4.94 -6.76 20.16
CA LYS A 24 -4.72 -7.82 21.14
C LYS A 24 -3.89 -8.98 20.58
N MET A 25 -4.17 -9.40 19.34
CA MET A 25 -3.41 -10.45 18.64
C MET A 25 -1.94 -10.05 18.46
N ARG A 26 -1.65 -8.84 17.98
CA ARG A 26 -0.28 -8.33 17.83
C ARG A 26 0.47 -8.24 19.16
N ALA A 27 -0.23 -7.87 20.24
CA ALA A 27 0.35 -7.88 21.57
C ALA A 27 0.74 -9.31 22.00
N TYR A 28 -0.10 -10.30 21.69
CA TYR A 28 0.21 -11.72 21.95
C TYR A 28 1.34 -12.27 21.07
N ASP A 29 1.55 -11.72 19.87
CA ASP A 29 2.73 -11.99 19.04
C ASP A 29 4.01 -11.31 19.57
N GLY A 30 3.91 -10.55 20.67
CA GLY A 30 5.04 -9.93 21.36
C GLY A 30 5.42 -8.53 20.85
N GLU A 31 4.58 -7.92 20.01
CA GLU A 31 4.83 -6.58 19.49
C GLU A 31 4.67 -5.50 20.57
N SER A 32 5.57 -4.51 20.58
CA SER A 32 5.46 -3.33 21.44
C SER A 32 4.53 -2.30 20.80
N LEU A 33 3.27 -2.29 21.22
CA LEU A 33 2.23 -1.46 20.60
C LEU A 33 2.06 -0.06 21.22
N LYS A 34 2.74 0.27 22.32
CA LYS A 34 2.53 1.54 23.04
C LYS A 34 2.78 2.79 22.18
N GLU A 35 3.68 2.71 21.21
CA GLU A 35 4.00 3.80 20.28
C GLU A 35 3.00 3.90 19.12
N ILE A 36 2.34 2.79 18.78
CA ILE A 36 1.42 2.67 17.63
C ILE A 36 -0.03 2.91 18.06
N ASP A 37 -0.41 2.36 19.22
CA ASP A 37 -1.72 2.49 19.82
C ASP A 37 -1.55 2.80 21.32
N PRO A 38 -1.71 4.07 21.75
CA PRO A 38 -1.62 4.46 23.15
C PRO A 38 -2.65 3.78 24.05
N LYS A 39 -3.73 3.21 23.48
CA LYS A 39 -4.76 2.48 24.22
C LYS A 39 -4.44 0.98 24.34
N ALA A 40 -3.42 0.48 23.65
CA ALA A 40 -3.00 -0.91 23.73
C ALA A 40 -2.60 -1.28 25.16
N LYS A 41 -3.06 -2.45 25.61
CA LYS A 41 -2.77 -2.99 26.93
C LYS A 41 -1.56 -3.92 26.88
N SER A 42 -0.97 -4.16 28.04
CA SER A 42 0.06 -5.19 28.17
C SER A 42 -0.55 -6.59 27.99
N VAL A 43 0.29 -7.56 27.61
CA VAL A 43 -0.12 -8.97 27.48
C VAL A 43 -0.74 -9.49 28.79
N GLN A 44 -0.21 -9.08 29.93
CA GLN A 44 -0.74 -9.48 31.23
C GLN A 44 -2.15 -8.95 31.46
N GLU A 45 -2.40 -7.66 31.21
CA GLU A 45 -3.73 -7.06 31.31
C GLU A 45 -4.75 -7.75 30.40
N TYR A 46 -4.36 -8.12 29.16
CA TYR A 46 -5.25 -8.84 28.26
C TYR A 46 -5.61 -10.24 28.76
N ARG A 47 -4.64 -10.98 29.34
CA ARG A 47 -4.87 -12.30 29.92
C ARG A 47 -5.76 -12.22 31.16
N ASP A 48 -5.51 -11.24 32.02
CA ASP A 48 -6.29 -11.03 33.24
C ASP A 48 -7.76 -10.68 32.91
N ALA A 49 -7.98 -9.87 31.87
CA ALA A 49 -9.32 -9.50 31.40
C ALA A 49 -10.04 -10.66 30.68
N ALA A 50 -9.31 -11.50 29.94
CA ALA A 50 -9.90 -12.59 29.17
C ALA A 50 -10.25 -13.82 30.03
N GLY A 51 -9.58 -13.99 31.17
CA GLY A 51 -9.77 -15.12 32.07
C GLY A 51 -9.12 -16.41 31.57
N VAL A 52 -9.34 -17.50 32.32
CA VAL A 52 -8.65 -18.78 32.10
C VAL A 52 -9.15 -19.57 30.88
N ASP A 53 -10.34 -19.26 30.38
CA ASP A 53 -10.99 -19.98 29.27
C ASP A 53 -10.71 -19.35 27.89
N GLU A 54 -9.88 -18.31 27.83
CA GLU A 54 -9.48 -17.72 26.55
C GLU A 54 -8.80 -18.77 25.65
N GLY A 55 -9.17 -18.81 24.37
CA GLY A 55 -8.64 -19.78 23.43
C GLY A 55 -9.43 -21.09 23.36
N MET A 56 -10.30 -21.38 24.34
CA MET A 56 -11.01 -22.67 24.45
C MET A 56 -12.19 -22.80 23.48
N THR A 57 -12.75 -21.67 23.02
CA THR A 57 -13.85 -21.62 22.05
C THR A 57 -13.40 -20.94 20.76
N GLY A 58 -14.14 -21.11 19.66
CA GLY A 58 -13.79 -20.57 18.33
C GLY A 58 -13.69 -21.66 17.26
N VAL A 59 -13.16 -21.31 16.08
CA VAL A 59 -13.14 -22.27 14.96
C VAL A 59 -12.15 -23.40 15.19
N SER A 60 -12.53 -24.62 14.82
CA SER A 60 -11.70 -25.81 14.99
C SER A 60 -10.53 -25.84 14.00
N THR A 61 -9.47 -26.56 14.35
CA THR A 61 -8.36 -26.86 13.42
C THR A 61 -8.86 -27.63 12.19
N ARG A 62 -9.88 -28.48 12.34
CA ARG A 62 -10.54 -29.17 11.23
C ARG A 62 -11.22 -28.20 10.26
N PHE A 63 -11.92 -27.20 10.79
CA PHE A 63 -12.51 -26.15 9.96
C PHE A 63 -11.42 -25.43 9.16
N ALA A 64 -10.35 -24.97 9.84
CA ALA A 64 -9.22 -24.30 9.20
C ALA A 64 -8.56 -25.16 8.10
N PHE A 65 -8.32 -26.44 8.38
CA PHE A 65 -7.75 -27.37 7.40
C PHE A 65 -8.65 -27.54 6.17
N LYS A 66 -9.98 -27.61 6.35
CA LYS A 66 -10.93 -27.69 5.26
C LYS A 66 -10.89 -26.45 4.38
N ILE A 67 -10.85 -25.25 4.98
CA ILE A 67 -10.70 -23.99 4.22
C ILE A 67 -9.40 -24.02 3.41
N LEU A 68 -8.27 -24.31 4.07
CA LEU A 68 -6.97 -24.35 3.41
C LEU A 68 -6.96 -25.34 2.24
N SER A 69 -7.47 -26.55 2.45
CA SER A 69 -7.57 -27.57 1.40
C SER A 69 -8.45 -27.10 0.25
N GLN A 70 -9.58 -26.45 0.52
CA GLN A 70 -10.46 -25.94 -0.53
C GLN A 70 -9.80 -24.81 -1.32
N THR A 71 -9.02 -23.94 -0.67
CA THR A 71 -8.29 -22.86 -1.33
C THR A 71 -7.27 -23.39 -2.33
N PHE A 72 -6.46 -24.38 -1.94
CA PHE A 72 -5.50 -25.02 -2.85
C PHE A 72 -6.17 -25.77 -4.02
N ASN A 73 -7.44 -26.14 -3.90
CA ASN A 73 -8.17 -26.86 -4.95
C ASN A 73 -9.16 -25.95 -5.71
N TYR A 74 -9.13 -24.63 -5.47
CA TYR A 74 -10.08 -23.71 -6.10
C TYR A 74 -9.79 -23.51 -7.59
N ASP A 75 -8.53 -23.28 -7.94
CA ASP A 75 -8.07 -23.21 -9.31
C ASP A 75 -7.13 -24.39 -9.59
N THR A 76 -7.46 -25.19 -10.61
CA THR A 76 -6.68 -26.36 -11.02
C THR A 76 -5.38 -26.03 -11.75
N LYS A 77 -5.20 -24.78 -12.18
CA LYS A 77 -3.98 -24.30 -12.85
C LYS A 77 -2.98 -23.69 -11.88
N GLU A 78 -3.49 -23.10 -10.80
CA GLU A 78 -2.68 -22.47 -9.77
C GLU A 78 -2.27 -23.51 -8.71
N VAL A 79 -1.00 -23.47 -8.30
CA VAL A 79 -0.45 -24.38 -7.27
C VAL A 79 -0.42 -23.67 -5.91
N ALA A 80 -0.42 -22.34 -5.90
CA ALA A 80 -0.45 -21.52 -4.70
C ALA A 80 -1.87 -21.38 -4.11
N ALA A 81 -1.94 -21.16 -2.80
CA ALA A 81 -3.19 -20.82 -2.15
C ALA A 81 -3.42 -19.30 -2.21
N ASP A 82 -4.25 -18.88 -3.14
CA ASP A 82 -4.59 -17.48 -3.35
C ASP A 82 -5.35 -16.87 -2.14
N PRO A 83 -4.88 -15.74 -1.57
CA PRO A 83 -5.51 -15.06 -0.45
C PRO A 83 -6.95 -14.56 -0.70
N VAL A 84 -7.28 -14.16 -1.93
CA VAL A 84 -8.62 -13.70 -2.32
C VAL A 84 -9.58 -14.89 -2.37
N HIS A 85 -9.17 -16.00 -2.99
CA HIS A 85 -9.92 -17.27 -2.98
C HIS A 85 -10.09 -17.81 -1.55
N LEU A 86 -9.05 -17.70 -0.71
CA LEU A 86 -9.14 -18.05 0.72
C LEU A 86 -10.27 -17.29 1.41
N MET A 87 -10.31 -15.95 1.28
CA MET A 87 -11.35 -15.13 1.91
C MET A 87 -12.74 -15.45 1.37
N TYR A 88 -12.87 -15.67 0.06
CA TYR A 88 -14.13 -16.09 -0.55
C TYR A 88 -14.65 -17.43 0.00
N ILE A 89 -13.78 -18.45 0.02
CA ILE A 89 -14.11 -19.78 0.54
C ILE A 89 -14.45 -19.71 2.03
N LEU A 90 -13.72 -18.90 2.78
CA LEU A 90 -13.96 -18.67 4.19
C LEU A 90 -15.36 -18.08 4.44
N GLU A 91 -15.76 -17.05 3.70
CA GLU A 91 -17.10 -16.46 3.79
C GLU A 91 -18.20 -17.48 3.49
N GLU A 92 -18.02 -18.28 2.43
CA GLU A 92 -18.96 -19.34 2.05
C GLU A 92 -19.07 -20.43 3.12
N ALA A 93 -17.94 -20.82 3.71
CA ALA A 93 -17.91 -21.83 4.76
C ALA A 93 -18.57 -21.33 6.05
N ILE A 94 -18.34 -20.07 6.44
CA ILE A 94 -18.98 -19.46 7.62
C ILE A 94 -20.50 -19.54 7.51
N LYS A 95 -21.07 -19.17 6.35
CA LYS A 95 -22.52 -19.22 6.10
C LYS A 95 -23.08 -20.64 6.11
N ARG A 96 -22.28 -21.63 5.68
CA ARG A 96 -22.70 -23.04 5.64
C ARG A 96 -22.66 -23.73 6.99
N GLU A 97 -21.78 -23.29 7.89
CA GLU A 97 -21.60 -23.90 9.21
C GLU A 97 -22.75 -23.60 10.17
N GLN A 98 -23.69 -22.72 9.79
CA GLN A 98 -24.88 -22.36 10.56
C GLN A 98 -24.55 -21.89 11.99
N PHE A 99 -23.58 -21.00 12.11
CA PHE A 99 -23.27 -20.36 13.39
C PHE A 99 -24.48 -19.58 13.93
N PRO A 100 -24.51 -19.29 15.24
CA PRO A 100 -25.43 -18.29 15.76
C PRO A 100 -25.29 -16.97 14.99
N LYS A 101 -26.40 -16.30 14.67
CA LYS A 101 -26.41 -15.11 13.80
C LYS A 101 -25.40 -14.04 14.21
N GLN A 102 -25.21 -13.83 15.50
CA GLN A 102 -24.24 -12.87 16.03
C GLN A 102 -22.79 -13.29 15.73
N THR A 103 -22.46 -14.57 15.91
CA THR A 103 -21.13 -15.13 15.62
C THR A 103 -20.83 -15.12 14.13
N GLU A 104 -21.81 -15.50 13.31
CA GLU A 104 -21.69 -15.44 11.84
C GLU A 104 -21.39 -14.01 11.38
N ALA A 105 -22.18 -13.03 11.85
CA ALA A 105 -21.98 -11.63 11.53
C ALA A 105 -20.59 -11.13 11.96
N ALA A 106 -20.15 -11.46 13.18
CA ALA A 106 -18.84 -11.06 13.68
C ALA A 106 -17.68 -11.66 12.86
N TYR A 107 -17.79 -12.91 12.43
CA TYR A 107 -16.76 -13.56 11.60
C TYR A 107 -16.70 -12.98 10.19
N LEU A 108 -17.87 -12.72 9.57
CA LEU A 108 -17.94 -12.08 8.27
C LEU A 108 -17.43 -10.64 8.32
N GLU A 109 -17.78 -9.90 9.37
CA GLU A 109 -17.29 -8.54 9.60
C GLU A 109 -15.77 -8.55 9.74
N PHE A 110 -15.20 -9.39 10.62
CA PHE A 110 -13.75 -9.48 10.79
C PHE A 110 -13.02 -9.84 9.49
N THR A 111 -13.62 -10.71 8.67
CA THR A 111 -13.04 -11.08 7.36
C THR A 111 -12.98 -9.88 6.42
N LYS A 112 -14.03 -9.05 6.38
CA LYS A 112 -14.11 -7.90 5.47
C LYS A 112 -13.37 -6.67 5.98
N SER A 113 -13.60 -6.28 7.22
CA SER A 113 -13.08 -5.03 7.78
C SER A 113 -11.61 -5.11 8.14
N GLU A 114 -11.14 -6.26 8.64
CA GLU A 114 -9.76 -6.43 9.07
C GLU A 114 -8.93 -7.18 8.03
N LEU A 115 -9.31 -8.41 7.67
CA LEU A 115 -8.46 -9.25 6.82
C LEU A 115 -8.36 -8.72 5.39
N ALA A 116 -9.50 -8.40 4.76
CA ALA A 116 -9.51 -7.90 3.38
C ALA A 116 -8.87 -6.51 3.27
N THR A 117 -9.20 -5.57 4.16
CA THR A 117 -8.60 -4.22 4.16
C THR A 117 -7.09 -4.28 4.30
N ARG A 118 -6.57 -5.06 5.27
CA ARG A 118 -5.12 -5.16 5.49
C ARG A 118 -4.41 -5.89 4.37
N TYR A 119 -5.04 -6.91 3.79
CA TYR A 119 -4.47 -7.58 2.62
C TYR A 119 -4.43 -6.62 1.42
N ALA A 120 -5.47 -5.80 1.21
CA ALA A 120 -5.50 -4.79 0.16
C ALA A 120 -4.39 -3.74 0.34
N GLU A 121 -4.16 -3.26 1.56
CA GLU A 121 -3.03 -2.37 1.89
C GLU A 121 -1.68 -3.05 1.60
N PHE A 122 -1.49 -4.28 2.09
CA PHE A 122 -0.25 -5.04 1.90
C PHE A 122 0.06 -5.30 0.43
N ILE A 123 -0.91 -5.85 -0.33
CA ILE A 123 -0.70 -6.17 -1.74
C ILE A 123 -0.56 -4.90 -2.58
N GLY A 124 -1.27 -3.83 -2.21
CA GLY A 124 -1.10 -2.51 -2.79
C GLY A 124 0.34 -2.01 -2.65
N HIS A 125 0.93 -2.12 -1.45
CA HIS A 125 2.32 -1.78 -1.23
C HIS A 125 3.31 -2.64 -2.03
N GLU A 126 3.06 -3.95 -2.15
CA GLU A 126 3.94 -4.83 -2.91
C GLU A 126 3.89 -4.56 -4.42
N ILE A 127 2.69 -4.35 -4.97
CA ILE A 127 2.50 -3.90 -6.35
C ILE A 127 3.21 -2.56 -6.59
N GLN A 128 3.04 -1.60 -5.67
CA GLN A 128 3.70 -0.29 -5.77
C GLN A 128 5.21 -0.39 -5.74
N LYS A 129 5.80 -1.24 -4.89
CA LYS A 129 7.26 -1.44 -4.84
C LYS A 129 7.79 -2.07 -6.14
N ALA A 130 7.13 -3.12 -6.62
CA ALA A 130 7.50 -3.77 -7.88
C ALA A 130 7.36 -2.82 -9.07
N TYR A 131 6.40 -1.90 -9.01
CA TYR A 131 6.24 -0.82 -9.97
C TYR A 131 7.35 0.24 -9.85
N LEU A 132 7.67 0.73 -8.66
CA LEU A 132 8.73 1.75 -8.47
C LEU A 132 10.09 1.28 -8.98
N GLU A 133 10.45 0.02 -8.75
CA GLU A 133 11.69 -0.59 -9.22
C GLU A 133 11.81 -0.57 -10.75
N SER A 134 10.69 -0.54 -11.47
CA SER A 134 10.67 -0.47 -12.93
C SER A 134 10.68 0.93 -13.51
N TYR A 135 10.48 1.92 -12.67
CA TYR A 135 10.12 3.27 -13.06
C TYR A 135 11.06 4.30 -12.45
N SER A 136 12.35 3.96 -12.34
CA SER A 136 13.40 4.95 -12.10
C SER A 136 13.30 6.14 -13.07
N GLU A 137 12.96 5.87 -14.33
CA GLU A 137 12.69 6.90 -15.35
C GLU A 137 11.44 7.73 -15.04
N TYR A 138 10.35 7.13 -14.53
CA TYR A 138 9.14 7.89 -14.20
C TYR A 138 9.31 8.71 -12.92
N GLY A 139 9.97 8.16 -11.89
CA GLY A 139 10.41 8.93 -10.72
C GLY A 139 11.34 10.09 -11.13
N GLN A 140 12.26 9.84 -12.07
CA GLN A 140 13.10 10.89 -12.64
C GLN A 140 12.29 11.93 -13.43
N ASN A 141 11.28 11.53 -14.21
CA ASN A 141 10.44 12.45 -14.96
C ASN A 141 9.57 13.32 -14.03
N LEU A 142 9.03 12.75 -12.94
CA LEU A 142 8.32 13.53 -11.93
C LEU A 142 9.26 14.50 -11.22
N PHE A 143 10.47 14.07 -10.90
CA PHE A 143 11.51 14.89 -10.28
C PHE A 143 11.90 16.07 -11.17
N ASP A 144 12.25 15.80 -12.43
CA ASP A 144 12.69 16.79 -13.39
C ASP A 144 11.57 17.83 -13.68
N ARG A 145 10.33 17.36 -13.80
CA ARG A 145 9.15 18.22 -14.01
C ARG A 145 8.85 19.07 -12.78
N TYR A 146 8.89 18.50 -11.58
CA TYR A 146 8.71 19.25 -10.33
C TYR A 146 9.74 20.37 -10.22
N ILE A 147 11.01 20.10 -10.54
CA ILE A 147 12.06 21.13 -10.53
C ILE A 147 11.77 22.22 -11.56
N ALA A 148 11.42 21.86 -12.80
CA ALA A 148 11.13 22.83 -13.84
C ALA A 148 9.97 23.75 -13.46
N TYR A 149 8.90 23.18 -12.89
CA TYR A 149 7.73 23.94 -12.43
C TYR A 149 8.08 24.83 -11.23
N ALA A 150 8.83 24.31 -10.26
CA ALA A 150 9.27 25.07 -9.09
C ALA A 150 10.18 26.23 -9.48
N ASP A 151 11.10 26.01 -10.42
CA ASP A 151 12.01 27.04 -10.95
C ASP A 151 11.22 28.15 -11.67
N ALA A 152 10.33 27.78 -12.58
CA ALA A 152 9.46 28.74 -13.27
C ALA A 152 8.55 29.53 -12.30
N TRP A 153 8.00 28.87 -11.28
CA TRP A 153 7.19 29.52 -10.25
C TRP A 153 8.01 30.48 -9.38
N ILE A 154 9.27 30.14 -9.06
CA ILE A 154 10.16 31.05 -8.31
C ILE A 154 10.51 32.27 -9.13
N GLU A 155 10.83 32.08 -10.42
CA GLU A 155 11.24 33.15 -11.35
C GLU A 155 10.08 34.00 -11.86
N ASP A 156 8.83 33.67 -11.52
CA ASP A 156 7.62 34.36 -12.01
C ASP A 156 7.48 34.34 -13.54
N GLN A 157 7.88 33.22 -14.15
CA GLN A 157 7.80 33.03 -15.61
C GLN A 157 6.74 32.00 -15.98
N ASP A 158 6.10 32.22 -17.11
CA ASP A 158 5.23 31.23 -17.71
C ASP A 158 6.05 30.03 -18.18
N TYR A 159 5.60 28.82 -17.81
CA TYR A 159 6.24 27.59 -18.24
C TYR A 159 5.52 27.04 -19.47
N LYS A 160 6.27 26.79 -20.55
CA LYS A 160 5.75 26.10 -21.72
C LYS A 160 6.11 24.62 -21.63
N ASP A 161 5.10 23.78 -21.47
CA ASP A 161 5.26 22.34 -21.42
C ASP A 161 5.78 21.81 -22.78
N PRO A 162 6.92 21.10 -22.82
CA PRO A 162 7.54 20.66 -24.06
C PRO A 162 6.79 19.52 -24.75
N ASP A 163 6.00 18.74 -24.00
CA ASP A 163 5.29 17.57 -24.50
C ASP A 163 3.92 17.93 -25.06
N THR A 164 3.22 18.84 -24.38
CA THR A 164 1.84 19.26 -24.72
C THR A 164 1.76 20.62 -25.41
N GLY A 165 2.80 21.45 -25.28
CA GLY A 165 2.81 22.83 -25.76
C GLY A 165 1.96 23.79 -24.92
N GLN A 166 1.35 23.32 -23.82
CA GLN A 166 0.53 24.14 -22.94
C GLN A 166 1.37 25.17 -22.20
N ILE A 167 0.84 26.39 -22.08
CA ILE A 167 1.46 27.45 -21.27
C ILE A 167 0.81 27.44 -19.89
N LEU A 168 1.63 27.25 -18.85
CA LEU A 168 1.24 27.22 -17.46
C LEU A 168 1.67 28.54 -16.82
N ASN A 169 0.70 29.33 -16.37
CA ASN A 169 0.96 30.54 -15.60
C ASN A 169 1.30 30.18 -14.15
N ARG A 170 1.71 31.17 -13.37
CA ARG A 170 2.10 30.99 -11.96
C ARG A 170 1.02 30.32 -11.10
N GLU A 171 -0.25 30.65 -11.28
CA GLU A 171 -1.35 30.07 -10.49
C GLU A 171 -1.55 28.58 -10.80
N VAL A 172 -1.45 28.20 -12.08
CA VAL A 172 -1.53 26.80 -12.50
C VAL A 172 -0.32 26.02 -11.99
N LEU A 173 0.88 26.58 -12.09
CA LEU A 173 2.10 25.99 -11.52
C LEU A 173 1.97 25.78 -10.01
N ASP A 174 1.41 26.74 -9.27
CA ASP A 174 1.20 26.62 -7.82
C ASP A 174 0.25 25.47 -7.48
N ASN A 175 -0.82 25.29 -8.27
CA ASN A 175 -1.76 24.20 -8.11
C ASN A 175 -1.10 22.85 -8.39
N GLU A 176 -0.38 22.70 -9.51
CA GLU A 176 0.34 21.47 -9.87
C GLU A 176 1.37 21.08 -8.80
N LEU A 177 2.18 22.02 -8.35
CA LEU A 177 3.17 21.80 -7.28
C LEU A 177 2.49 21.44 -5.95
N SER A 178 1.40 22.13 -5.60
CA SER A 178 0.64 21.86 -4.38
C SER A 178 0.03 20.46 -4.33
N GLN A 179 -0.39 19.92 -5.47
CA GLN A 179 -0.92 18.56 -5.59
C GLN A 179 0.14 17.48 -5.29
N ILE A 180 1.42 17.83 -5.43
CA ILE A 180 2.56 16.96 -5.12
C ILE A 180 2.98 17.16 -3.65
N GLU A 181 3.00 18.40 -3.17
CA GLU A 181 3.52 18.78 -1.85
C GLU A 181 2.56 18.52 -0.68
N LYS A 182 1.25 18.73 -0.88
CA LYS A 182 0.24 18.59 0.19
C LYS A 182 0.14 17.17 0.74
N PRO A 183 0.08 16.10 -0.08
CA PRO A 183 0.06 14.72 0.43
C PRO A 183 1.30 14.38 1.25
N ALA A 184 2.43 15.05 0.97
CA ALA A 184 3.65 14.87 1.71
C ALA A 184 3.72 15.62 3.04
N GLY A 185 2.79 16.53 3.31
CA GLY A 185 2.72 17.30 4.54
C GLY A 185 3.69 18.48 4.59
N ILE A 186 4.08 19.03 3.44
CA ILE A 186 5.00 20.16 3.38
C ILE A 186 4.32 21.43 3.94
N ALA A 187 4.80 21.89 5.10
CA ALA A 187 4.22 23.03 5.81
C ALA A 187 4.53 24.39 5.16
N ASN A 188 5.72 24.55 4.55
CA ASN A 188 6.13 25.78 3.86
C ASN A 188 6.58 25.46 2.42
N PRO A 189 5.62 25.43 1.47
CA PRO A 189 5.89 25.13 0.06
C PRO A 189 6.93 26.05 -0.57
N LYS A 190 6.89 27.35 -0.26
CA LYS A 190 7.80 28.33 -0.86
C LYS A 190 9.26 28.03 -0.51
N ASP A 191 9.55 27.78 0.77
CA ASP A 191 10.92 27.48 1.19
C ASP A 191 11.37 26.12 0.67
N PHE A 192 10.48 25.14 0.67
CA PHE A 192 10.75 23.81 0.12
C PHE A 192 11.13 23.86 -1.36
N ARG A 193 10.34 24.54 -2.20
CA ARG A 193 10.62 24.75 -3.63
C ARG A 193 11.98 25.41 -3.84
N ASN A 194 12.27 26.47 -3.08
CA ASN A 194 13.55 27.17 -3.14
C ASN A 194 14.74 26.28 -2.76
N GLU A 195 14.60 25.45 -1.73
CA GLU A 195 15.63 24.51 -1.29
C GLU A 195 15.92 23.46 -2.38
N VAL A 196 14.87 22.86 -2.94
CA VAL A 196 14.96 21.86 -4.02
C VAL A 196 15.63 22.43 -5.26
N VAL A 197 15.20 23.60 -5.74
CA VAL A 197 15.76 24.22 -6.95
C VAL A 197 17.24 24.58 -6.72
N LYS A 198 17.59 25.17 -5.58
CA LYS A 198 19.00 25.47 -5.22
C LYS A 198 19.86 24.22 -5.10
N PHE A 199 19.33 23.12 -4.56
CA PHE A 199 20.03 21.84 -4.56
C PHE A 199 20.30 21.37 -5.98
N THR A 200 19.28 21.37 -6.84
CA THR A 200 19.38 20.85 -8.20
C THR A 200 20.31 21.70 -9.06
N LEU A 201 20.25 23.04 -8.98
CA LEU A 201 21.17 23.93 -9.70
C LEU A 201 22.63 23.68 -9.30
N ARG A 202 22.91 23.48 -8.00
CA ARG A 202 24.25 23.10 -7.52
C ARG A 202 24.70 21.74 -8.04
N ALA A 203 23.79 20.76 -8.07
CA ALA A 203 24.09 19.43 -8.59
C ALA A 203 24.36 19.46 -10.10
N ARG A 204 23.55 20.18 -10.89
CA ARG A 204 23.76 20.39 -12.34
C ARG A 204 25.10 21.03 -12.63
N ALA A 205 25.48 22.07 -11.88
CA ALA A 205 26.75 22.75 -12.04
C ALA A 205 27.95 21.81 -11.81
N ARG A 206 27.81 20.82 -10.92
CA ARG A 206 28.83 19.80 -10.65
C ARG A 206 28.81 18.63 -11.63
N ASN A 207 27.72 18.45 -12.38
CA ASN A 207 27.46 17.26 -13.19
C ASN A 207 27.26 17.59 -14.68
N HIS A 208 28.06 18.52 -15.22
CA HIS A 208 28.03 18.92 -16.63
C HIS A 208 26.63 19.30 -17.16
N GLY A 209 25.80 19.92 -16.32
CA GLY A 209 24.44 20.35 -16.66
C GLY A 209 23.37 19.27 -16.54
N ARG A 210 23.71 18.03 -16.16
CA ARG A 210 22.73 16.95 -15.98
C ARG A 210 22.02 17.04 -14.63
N ASN A 211 20.71 16.77 -14.63
CA ASN A 211 19.95 16.59 -13.40
C ASN A 211 20.55 15.49 -12.53
N PRO A 212 20.52 15.64 -11.20
CA PRO A 212 20.87 14.55 -10.32
C PRO A 212 19.79 13.46 -10.37
N SER A 213 20.15 12.24 -9.96
CA SER A 213 19.17 11.16 -9.76
C SER A 213 18.08 11.61 -8.79
N TRP A 214 16.82 11.28 -9.07
CA TRP A 214 15.69 11.63 -8.20
C TRP A 214 15.83 11.07 -6.77
N THR A 215 16.61 10.01 -6.59
CA THR A 215 16.93 9.40 -5.29
C THR A 215 18.00 10.17 -4.50
N SER A 216 18.67 11.16 -5.09
CA SER A 216 19.82 11.86 -4.49
C SER A 216 19.43 12.87 -3.41
N TYR A 217 18.17 13.31 -3.37
CA TYR A 217 17.68 14.27 -2.40
C TYR A 217 16.47 13.72 -1.65
N GLU A 218 16.72 13.30 -0.41
CA GLU A 218 15.77 12.56 0.42
C GLU A 218 14.42 13.26 0.58
N LYS A 219 14.42 14.58 0.85
CA LYS A 219 13.16 15.31 1.05
C LYS A 219 12.26 15.31 -0.20
N LEU A 220 12.83 15.47 -1.40
CA LEU A 220 12.03 15.42 -2.63
C LEU A 220 11.70 13.99 -3.03
N ARG A 221 12.60 13.03 -2.75
CA ARG A 221 12.32 11.59 -2.93
C ARG A 221 11.05 11.19 -2.19
N GLU A 222 10.95 11.51 -0.90
CA GLU A 222 9.76 11.20 -0.07
C GLU A 222 8.48 11.84 -0.62
N VAL A 223 8.57 13.07 -1.12
CA VAL A 223 7.44 13.78 -1.71
C VAL A 223 6.97 13.11 -3.01
N ILE A 224 7.90 12.75 -3.89
CA ILE A 224 7.61 12.06 -5.15
C ILE A 224 7.06 10.67 -4.88
N GLU A 225 7.68 9.93 -3.96
CA GLU A 225 7.19 8.62 -3.52
C GLU A 225 5.74 8.72 -3.04
N LYS A 226 5.42 9.65 -2.14
CA LYS A 226 4.04 9.86 -1.68
C LYS A 226 3.07 10.25 -2.79
N ARG A 227 3.51 11.07 -3.76
CA ARG A 227 2.71 11.41 -4.93
C ARG A 227 2.43 10.17 -5.79
N MET A 228 3.45 9.35 -6.03
CA MET A 228 3.32 8.10 -6.77
C MET A 228 2.40 7.10 -6.06
N PHE A 229 2.46 7.03 -4.72
CA PHE A 229 1.62 6.16 -3.91
C PHE A 229 0.15 6.62 -3.82
N GLY A 230 -0.11 7.92 -3.89
CA GLY A 230 -1.46 8.48 -3.80
C GLY A 230 -2.32 8.24 -5.06
N GLN A 231 -1.71 7.90 -6.19
CA GLN A 231 -2.39 7.72 -7.48
C GLN A 231 -2.29 6.26 -7.98
N VAL A 232 -2.75 5.30 -7.17
CA VAL A 232 -2.83 3.88 -7.59
C VAL A 232 -3.69 3.71 -8.86
N GLU A 233 -4.66 4.60 -9.08
CA GLU A 233 -5.48 4.64 -10.30
C GLU A 233 -4.65 4.91 -11.57
N ASP A 234 -3.57 5.69 -11.47
CA ASP A 234 -2.66 5.96 -12.60
C ASP A 234 -1.77 4.75 -12.92
N LEU A 235 -1.68 3.78 -12.01
CA LEU A 235 -0.98 2.50 -12.22
C LEU A 235 -1.86 1.47 -12.94
N LEU A 236 -3.19 1.63 -12.88
CA LEU A 236 -4.14 0.68 -13.46
C LEU A 236 -3.92 0.41 -14.94
N PRO A 237 -3.60 1.38 -15.83
CA PRO A 237 -3.37 1.09 -17.24
C PRO A 237 -2.15 0.19 -17.50
N VAL A 238 -1.14 0.24 -16.64
CA VAL A 238 0.06 -0.61 -16.75
C VAL A 238 -0.20 -1.99 -16.13
N ILE A 239 -0.99 -2.06 -15.06
CA ILE A 239 -1.35 -3.30 -14.37
C ILE A 239 -2.43 -4.07 -15.14
N SER A 240 -3.41 -3.38 -15.72
CA SER A 240 -4.55 -3.97 -16.40
C SER A 240 -4.20 -4.35 -17.84
N PHE A 241 -4.59 -5.58 -18.20
CA PHE A 241 -4.43 -6.08 -19.56
C PHE A 241 -5.48 -5.46 -20.47
N GLY A 242 -5.08 -4.49 -21.29
CA GLY A 242 -5.90 -3.94 -22.36
C GLY A 242 -5.62 -4.63 -23.69
N SER A 243 -6.64 -5.12 -24.40
CA SER A 243 -6.50 -5.79 -25.71
C SER A 243 -6.00 -4.89 -26.86
N LYS A 244 -5.73 -3.61 -26.59
CA LYS A 244 -5.19 -2.61 -27.51
C LYS A 244 -4.14 -1.74 -26.81
N GLN A 245 -3.00 -2.32 -26.43
CA GLN A 245 -1.85 -1.56 -25.95
C GLN A 245 -0.78 -1.44 -27.04
N ASP A 246 -0.07 -0.31 -27.04
CA ASP A 246 1.09 -0.09 -27.89
C ASP A 246 2.30 -0.91 -27.36
N SER A 247 3.24 -1.22 -28.26
CA SER A 247 4.39 -2.10 -27.93
C SER A 247 5.23 -1.66 -26.72
N VAL A 248 5.24 -0.37 -26.41
CA VAL A 248 5.95 0.18 -25.24
C VAL A 248 5.22 -0.17 -23.94
N THR A 249 3.90 -0.03 -23.91
CA THR A 249 3.09 -0.37 -22.73
C THR A 249 3.08 -1.88 -22.48
N GLU A 250 2.99 -2.68 -23.54
CA GLU A 250 3.07 -4.15 -23.43
C GLU A 250 4.42 -4.61 -22.85
N LYS A 251 5.52 -4.02 -23.30
CA LYS A 251 6.85 -4.31 -22.75
C LYS A 251 6.93 -3.96 -21.26
N ARG A 252 6.41 -2.79 -20.86
CA ARG A 252 6.37 -2.34 -19.46
C ARG A 252 5.53 -3.26 -18.58
N HIS A 253 4.38 -3.71 -19.09
CA HIS A 253 3.53 -4.69 -18.41
C HIS A 253 4.27 -6.01 -18.19
N ASN A 254 4.91 -6.56 -19.22
CA ASN A 254 5.66 -7.82 -19.13
C ASN A 254 6.82 -7.73 -18.13
N GLU A 255 7.57 -6.63 -18.14
CA GLU A 255 8.63 -6.40 -17.15
C GLU A 255 8.06 -6.32 -15.72
N PHE A 256 6.90 -5.68 -15.55
CA PHE A 256 6.22 -5.59 -14.25
C PHE A 256 5.79 -6.97 -13.74
N VAL A 257 5.15 -7.77 -14.60
CA VAL A 257 4.76 -9.15 -14.29
C VAL A 257 5.98 -9.97 -13.92
N GLN A 258 7.08 -9.88 -14.66
CA GLN A 258 8.30 -10.63 -14.37
C GLN A 258 8.84 -10.31 -12.96
N ARG A 259 8.84 -9.04 -12.54
CA ARG A 259 9.28 -8.67 -11.18
C ARG A 259 8.33 -9.15 -10.08
N MET A 260 7.03 -9.12 -10.33
CA MET A 260 6.06 -9.73 -9.43
C MET A 260 6.35 -11.24 -9.28
N VAL A 261 6.66 -11.93 -10.37
CA VAL A 261 7.09 -13.35 -10.35
C VAL A 261 8.40 -13.54 -9.59
N GLU A 262 9.40 -12.69 -9.79
CA GLU A 262 10.66 -12.71 -9.02
C GLU A 262 10.45 -12.50 -7.51
N ARG A 263 9.40 -11.76 -7.13
CA ARG A 263 8.95 -11.57 -5.74
C ARG A 263 8.09 -12.73 -5.21
N GLY A 264 7.81 -13.74 -6.03
CA GLY A 264 7.08 -14.95 -5.65
C GLY A 264 5.56 -14.85 -5.84
N TYR A 265 5.06 -13.88 -6.61
CA TYR A 265 3.66 -13.80 -7.03
C TYR A 265 3.43 -14.61 -8.31
N THR A 266 2.22 -15.13 -8.50
CA THR A 266 1.83 -15.92 -9.68
C THR A 266 0.64 -15.30 -10.41
#